data_AF-A0A6A5W632-F1
#
_entry.id   AF-A0A6A5W632-F1
#
_cell.length_a   1.000
_cell.length_b   1.000
_cell.length_c   1.000
_cell.angle_alpha   90.00
_cell.angle_beta   90.00
_cell.angle_gamma   90.00
#
_symmetry.space_group_name_H-M   'P 1'
#
loop_
_entity.id
_entity.type
_entity.pdbx_description
1 polymer ?
#
loop_
_entity_poly.entity_id
_entity_poly.type
_entity_poly.pdbx_seq_one_letter_code
_entity_poly.pdbx_strand_id
1 'polypeptide(L)'
;MPHIHNLPEELLASIFRELEPIRSFNVDAQGPEENIRRSENKARVRSLKSLCLVSRQYSRIAVPVLYSALILAGTRVHRTNRLAAYSRAALRRPWLRECLLYVEQLHDEPAEPPKGPNWYNIHASRPFDELLRPLVERVHTLRDEFYAWDGRDAQHHSQLALTILMAPNIAHLTIYVTEDVVPYFCDFAGFHVPRNDERLNFHEYAQLETLCLAPAYDDWNTNRDRPCGSISWRNVAKTLQCLPKLKNFQLSGPSFHEDDLPTPVTLANLQTINMHGTNLMIGQLATLAAGCKSLTELYVQWGSWNFSETDLELQHLLNPLLPLKESLEVLSILPGLRSVFSYCESQPMLRLDPFGCLRTLHIIDFLLLGTIPFEYPHSGNEWGCFRPPLRIVQCLPVSLEVLFIIEKHKKLNDNAAVLWDFAEDLPLLPKLSLVYLEIVRKAQDVTKLTARFEEQGVSLSTETDARYFASIRAGRYSRFRQF
;
A
#
# COMPACT_ATOMS: atom_id res chain seq x y z
N MET A 1 26.79 -8.31 -36.44
CA MET A 1 26.25 -6.95 -36.22
C MET A 1 27.40 -5.97 -35.96
N PRO A 2 28.07 -5.45 -37.00
CA PRO A 2 29.24 -4.57 -36.83
C PRO A 2 28.91 -3.11 -36.44
N HIS A 3 27.64 -2.68 -36.49
CA HIS A 3 27.30 -1.25 -36.35
C HIS A 3 27.04 -0.76 -34.91
N ILE A 4 26.74 -1.65 -33.95
CA ILE A 4 26.37 -1.22 -32.58
C ILE A 4 27.59 -0.71 -31.79
N HIS A 5 28.79 -1.23 -32.09
CA HIS A 5 30.03 -0.81 -31.43
C HIS A 5 30.44 0.64 -31.72
N ASN A 6 29.85 1.28 -32.73
CA ASN A 6 30.16 2.65 -33.13
C ASN A 6 29.15 3.68 -32.58
N LEU A 7 28.20 3.26 -31.74
CA LEU A 7 27.26 4.18 -31.11
C LEU A 7 27.95 4.99 -29.99
N PRO A 8 27.71 6.31 -29.90
CA PRO A 8 28.08 7.12 -28.74
C PRO A 8 27.55 6.53 -27.42
N GLU A 9 28.30 6.70 -26.34
CA GLU A 9 27.95 6.13 -25.04
C GLU A 9 26.65 6.70 -24.48
N GLU A 10 26.33 7.94 -24.81
CA GLU A 10 25.10 8.63 -24.40
C GLU A 10 23.87 7.95 -25.03
N LEU A 11 23.97 7.55 -26.30
CA LEU A 11 22.91 6.81 -26.97
C LEU A 11 22.77 5.40 -26.39
N LEU A 12 23.89 4.72 -26.14
CA LEU A 12 23.88 3.41 -25.46
C LEU A 12 23.26 3.50 -24.06
N ALA A 13 23.62 4.54 -23.29
CA ALA A 13 23.05 4.79 -21.97
C ALA A 13 21.54 5.06 -22.05
N SER A 14 21.08 5.84 -23.01
CA SER A 14 19.65 6.07 -23.24
C SER A 14 18.91 4.77 -23.58
N ILE A 15 19.48 3.93 -24.46
CA ILE A 15 18.89 2.63 -24.80
C ILE A 15 18.85 1.70 -23.58
N PHE A 16 19.91 1.69 -22.77
CA PHE A 16 19.97 0.80 -21.60
C PHE A 16 19.03 1.27 -20.49
N ARG A 17 18.73 2.57 -20.37
CA ARG A 17 17.71 3.07 -19.43
C ARG A 17 16.30 2.54 -19.72
N GLU A 18 15.97 2.23 -20.99
CA GLU A 18 14.71 1.56 -21.33
C GLU A 18 14.61 0.14 -20.74
N LEU A 19 15.74 -0.45 -20.32
CA LEU A 19 15.81 -1.72 -19.62
C LEU A 19 15.77 -1.58 -18.09
N GLU A 20 15.59 -0.37 -17.54
CA GLU A 20 15.37 -0.19 -16.10
C GLU A 20 14.14 -0.98 -15.65
N PRO A 21 14.16 -1.63 -14.46
CA PRO A 21 12.98 -2.34 -14.01
C PRO A 21 11.78 -1.42 -13.76
N ILE A 22 10.61 -1.88 -14.18
CA ILE A 22 9.33 -1.21 -13.94
C ILE A 22 9.01 -1.32 -12.46
N ARG A 23 8.94 -0.18 -11.77
CA ARG A 23 8.68 -0.10 -10.33
C ARG A 23 7.23 -0.47 -10.00
N SER A 24 7.03 -1.20 -8.91
CA SER A 24 5.75 -1.28 -8.21
C SER A 24 5.71 -0.25 -7.09
N PHE A 25 4.56 0.39 -6.91
CA PHE A 25 4.27 1.27 -5.77
C PHE A 25 3.14 0.71 -4.91
N ASN A 26 2.78 -0.57 -5.13
CA ASN A 26 1.80 -1.27 -4.36
C ASN A 26 2.37 -2.60 -3.89
N VAL A 27 2.50 -2.72 -2.58
CA VAL A 27 3.00 -3.94 -1.92
C VAL A 27 2.00 -5.10 -2.03
N ASP A 28 0.71 -4.79 -2.16
CA ASP A 28 -0.38 -5.76 -2.33
C ASP A 28 -0.72 -5.99 -3.81
N ALA A 29 0.14 -5.56 -4.74
CA ALA A 29 -0.06 -5.78 -6.17
C ALA A 29 -0.06 -7.29 -6.46
N GLN A 30 -1.18 -7.76 -7.02
CA GLN A 30 -1.39 -9.14 -7.41
C GLN A 30 -2.18 -9.19 -8.73
N GLY A 31 -2.24 -10.37 -9.35
CA GLY A 31 -3.05 -10.62 -10.53
C GLY A 31 -2.30 -10.52 -11.87
N PRO A 32 -3.02 -10.59 -13.01
CA PRO A 32 -2.44 -10.74 -14.34
C PRO A 32 -1.49 -9.60 -14.73
N GLU A 33 -1.83 -8.35 -14.43
CA GLU A 33 -1.00 -7.19 -14.77
C GLU A 33 0.33 -7.20 -14.03
N GLU A 34 0.29 -7.55 -12.75
CA GLU A 34 1.48 -7.68 -11.92
C GLU A 34 2.36 -8.85 -12.40
N ASN A 35 1.75 -9.96 -12.80
CA ASN A 35 2.48 -11.08 -13.42
C ASN A 35 3.18 -10.67 -14.72
N ILE A 36 2.52 -9.86 -15.56
CA ILE A 36 3.12 -9.30 -16.77
C ILE A 36 4.32 -8.42 -16.42
N ARG A 37 4.16 -7.47 -15.48
CA ARG A 37 5.26 -6.60 -15.01
C ARG A 37 6.46 -7.40 -14.50
N ARG A 38 6.21 -8.42 -13.66
CA ARG A 38 7.25 -9.31 -13.14
C ARG A 38 7.96 -10.08 -14.24
N SER A 39 7.22 -10.60 -15.22
CA SER A 39 7.78 -11.29 -16.39
C SER A 39 8.68 -10.36 -17.20
N GLU A 40 8.23 -9.13 -17.46
CA GLU A 40 8.98 -8.12 -18.17
C GLU A 40 10.26 -7.72 -17.43
N ASN A 41 10.19 -7.46 -16.12
CA ASN A 41 11.36 -7.19 -15.29
C ASN A 41 12.38 -8.33 -15.32
N LYS A 42 11.93 -9.60 -15.32
CA LYS A 42 12.81 -10.77 -15.49
C LYS A 42 13.51 -10.76 -16.86
N ALA A 43 12.85 -10.28 -17.92
CA ALA A 43 13.45 -10.17 -19.25
C ALA A 43 14.46 -9.01 -19.30
N ARG A 44 14.10 -7.83 -18.80
CA ARG A 44 14.98 -6.64 -18.71
C ARG A 44 16.28 -6.92 -17.96
N VAL A 45 16.19 -7.56 -16.79
CA VAL A 45 17.37 -7.97 -15.99
C VAL A 45 18.24 -8.98 -16.73
N ARG A 46 17.64 -9.94 -17.45
CA ARG A 46 18.39 -10.90 -18.28
C ARG A 46 19.13 -10.21 -19.42
N SER A 47 18.47 -9.28 -20.11
CA SER A 47 19.09 -8.48 -21.17
C SER A 47 20.28 -7.67 -20.66
N LEU A 48 20.14 -6.97 -19.54
CA LEU A 48 21.23 -6.22 -18.91
C LEU A 48 22.41 -7.12 -18.51
N LYS A 49 22.14 -8.30 -17.94
CA LYS A 49 23.19 -9.30 -17.64
C LYS A 49 23.92 -9.76 -18.90
N SER A 50 23.19 -10.07 -19.98
CA SER A 50 23.81 -10.46 -21.25
C SER A 50 24.66 -9.33 -21.82
N LEU A 51 24.19 -8.08 -21.79
CA LEU A 51 24.97 -6.91 -22.23
C LEU A 51 26.27 -6.75 -21.43
N CYS A 52 26.23 -6.98 -20.12
CA CYS A 52 27.42 -6.95 -19.27
C CYS A 52 28.47 -8.01 -19.64
N LEU A 53 28.06 -9.12 -20.26
CA LEU A 53 28.94 -10.23 -20.66
C LEU A 53 29.50 -10.07 -22.08
N VAL A 54 28.82 -9.31 -22.94
CA VAL A 54 29.18 -9.17 -24.38
C VAL A 54 30.41 -8.28 -24.58
N SER A 55 30.51 -7.14 -23.89
CA SER A 55 31.60 -6.17 -24.08
C SER A 55 31.91 -5.41 -22.80
N ARG A 56 33.18 -5.04 -22.60
CA ARG A 56 33.60 -4.15 -21.49
C ARG A 56 32.94 -2.78 -21.57
N GLN A 57 32.77 -2.23 -22.77
CA GLN A 57 32.11 -0.94 -22.97
C GLN A 57 30.64 -1.02 -22.52
N TYR A 58 29.92 -2.06 -22.97
CA TYR A 58 28.53 -2.26 -22.56
C TYR A 58 28.42 -2.53 -21.07
N SER A 59 29.35 -3.30 -20.49
CA SER A 59 29.42 -3.52 -19.05
C SER A 59 29.52 -2.22 -18.25
N ARG A 60 30.35 -1.26 -18.69
CA ARG A 60 30.50 0.04 -18.02
C ARG A 60 29.18 0.81 -17.92
N ILE A 61 28.32 0.70 -18.94
CA ILE A 61 27.04 1.42 -19.03
C ILE A 61 25.90 0.60 -18.39
N ALA A 62 25.87 -0.71 -18.62
CA ALA A 62 24.80 -1.60 -18.19
C ALA A 62 24.87 -1.96 -16.70
N VAL A 63 26.06 -2.00 -16.10
CA VAL A 63 26.20 -2.36 -14.67
C VAL A 63 25.48 -1.36 -13.75
N PRO A 64 25.65 -0.03 -13.88
CA PRO A 64 24.87 0.92 -13.08
C PRO A 64 23.35 0.72 -13.19
N VAL A 65 22.85 0.47 -14.41
CA VAL A 65 21.42 0.20 -14.66
C VAL A 65 20.98 -1.13 -14.05
N LEU A 66 21.81 -2.18 -14.17
CA LEU A 66 21.53 -3.49 -13.59
C LEU A 66 21.46 -3.46 -12.06
N TYR A 67 22.28 -2.62 -11.43
CA TYR A 67 22.36 -2.46 -9.98
C TYR A 67 21.47 -1.33 -9.44
N SER A 68 20.71 -0.64 -10.30
CA SER A 68 19.79 0.42 -9.85
C SER A 68 18.54 -0.10 -9.15
N ALA A 69 18.24 -1.38 -9.33
CA ALA A 69 17.08 -2.03 -8.74
C ALA A 69 17.39 -3.45 -8.24
N LEU A 70 16.95 -3.74 -7.01
CA LEU A 70 17.01 -5.06 -6.40
C LEU A 70 15.59 -5.63 -6.21
N ILE A 71 15.17 -6.46 -7.16
CA ILE A 71 13.86 -7.14 -7.12
C ILE A 71 14.02 -8.56 -6.55
N LEU A 72 13.47 -8.80 -5.38
CA LEU A 72 13.50 -10.06 -4.65
C LEU A 72 12.15 -10.77 -4.83
N ALA A 73 12.08 -11.61 -5.85
CA ALA A 73 10.92 -12.46 -6.17
C ALA A 73 11.32 -13.94 -6.14
N GLY A 74 10.34 -14.84 -6.11
CA GLY A 74 10.53 -16.29 -6.05
C GLY A 74 10.66 -16.82 -4.63
N THR A 75 11.13 -18.06 -4.54
CA THR A 75 11.30 -18.76 -3.25
C THR A 75 12.26 -18.02 -2.34
N ARG A 76 12.12 -18.26 -1.04
CA ARG A 76 12.98 -17.63 -0.03
C ARG A 76 14.47 -17.88 -0.27
N VAL A 77 14.86 -19.10 -0.65
CA VAL A 77 16.25 -19.44 -1.02
C VAL A 77 16.76 -18.56 -2.17
N HIS A 78 15.92 -18.32 -3.18
CA HIS A 78 16.29 -17.44 -4.29
C HIS A 78 16.54 -16.00 -3.84
N ARG A 79 15.67 -15.46 -2.98
CA ARG A 79 15.80 -14.11 -2.42
C ARG A 79 17.08 -13.96 -1.59
N THR A 80 17.34 -14.89 -0.68
CA THR A 80 18.57 -14.93 0.13
C THR A 80 19.81 -14.98 -0.76
N ASN A 81 19.85 -15.86 -1.77
CA ASN A 81 20.99 -15.96 -2.68
C ASN A 81 21.22 -14.66 -3.47
N ARG A 82 20.14 -13.98 -3.87
CA ARG A 82 20.21 -12.71 -4.59
C ARG A 82 20.70 -11.57 -3.70
N LEU A 83 20.18 -11.48 -2.47
CA LEU A 83 20.67 -10.54 -1.44
C LEU A 83 22.15 -10.76 -1.17
N ALA A 84 22.54 -12.00 -0.87
CA ALA A 84 23.92 -12.40 -0.64
C ALA A 84 24.83 -12.02 -1.82
N ALA A 85 24.41 -12.31 -3.06
CA ALA A 85 25.16 -11.92 -4.26
C ALA A 85 25.29 -10.40 -4.42
N TYR A 86 24.22 -9.64 -4.15
CA TYR A 86 24.24 -8.19 -4.18
C TYR A 86 25.17 -7.63 -3.11
N SER A 87 24.99 -8.00 -1.84
CA SER A 87 25.81 -7.51 -0.72
C SER A 87 27.29 -7.80 -0.95
N ARG A 88 27.63 -8.99 -1.43
CA ARG A 88 29.02 -9.34 -1.78
C ARG A 88 29.58 -8.48 -2.91
N ALA A 89 28.77 -8.17 -3.93
CA ALA A 89 29.19 -7.30 -5.02
C ALA A 89 29.38 -5.85 -4.53
N ALA A 90 28.41 -5.31 -3.77
CA ALA A 90 28.42 -3.95 -3.25
C ALA A 90 29.57 -3.71 -2.27
N LEU A 91 29.85 -4.66 -1.38
CA LEU A 91 30.98 -4.55 -0.45
C LEU A 91 32.35 -4.64 -1.16
N ARG A 92 32.44 -5.41 -2.26
CA ARG A 92 33.67 -5.47 -3.08
C ARG A 92 33.85 -4.26 -3.99
N ARG A 93 32.75 -3.63 -4.39
CA ARG A 93 32.73 -2.46 -5.29
C ARG A 93 31.79 -1.42 -4.68
N PRO A 94 32.28 -0.60 -3.74
CA PRO A 94 31.43 0.32 -2.97
C PRO A 94 30.56 1.21 -3.83
N TRP A 95 31.02 1.67 -5.00
CA TRP A 95 30.22 2.50 -5.92
C TRP A 95 28.92 1.82 -6.40
N LEU A 96 28.81 0.48 -6.37
CA LEU A 96 27.56 -0.21 -6.71
C LEU A 96 26.42 0.08 -5.71
N ARG A 97 26.74 0.40 -4.46
CA ARG A 97 25.74 0.76 -3.44
C ARG A 97 25.11 2.13 -3.72
N GLU A 98 25.86 3.00 -4.40
CA GLU A 98 25.39 4.32 -4.83
C GLU A 98 24.48 4.22 -6.04
N CYS A 99 24.57 3.12 -6.81
CA CYS A 99 23.67 2.87 -7.92
C CYS A 99 22.27 2.47 -7.47
N LEU A 100 22.09 1.84 -6.31
CA LEU A 100 20.81 1.26 -5.89
C LEU A 100 19.80 2.34 -5.51
N LEU A 101 18.74 2.44 -6.32
CA LEU A 101 17.65 3.41 -6.17
C LEU A 101 16.33 2.75 -5.75
N TYR A 102 16.14 1.47 -6.09
CA TYR A 102 14.89 0.75 -5.90
C TYR A 102 15.10 -0.63 -5.27
N VAL A 103 14.38 -0.93 -4.18
CA VAL A 103 14.30 -2.28 -3.60
C VAL A 103 12.85 -2.73 -3.59
N GLU A 104 12.62 -3.92 -4.13
CA GLU A 104 11.31 -4.57 -4.17
C GLU A 104 11.45 -5.96 -3.57
N GLN A 105 10.69 -6.28 -2.53
CA GLN A 105 10.53 -7.63 -2.03
C GLN A 105 9.03 -7.94 -2.00
N LEU A 106 8.60 -8.91 -2.80
CA LEU A 106 7.23 -9.40 -2.80
C LEU A 106 7.22 -10.88 -2.41
N HIS A 107 6.15 -11.30 -1.77
CA HIS A 107 5.88 -12.72 -1.53
C HIS A 107 5.04 -13.28 -2.68
N ASP A 108 5.59 -14.29 -3.35
CA ASP A 108 4.87 -15.06 -4.37
C ASP A 108 4.00 -16.16 -3.72
N GLU A 109 4.36 -16.60 -2.51
CA GLU A 109 3.68 -17.66 -1.77
C GLU A 109 3.42 -17.21 -0.33
N PRO A 110 2.23 -17.54 0.25
CA PRO A 110 2.02 -17.41 1.68
C PRO A 110 3.08 -18.25 2.37
N ALA A 111 3.79 -17.66 3.34
CA ALA A 111 4.76 -18.41 4.12
C ALA A 111 4.01 -19.57 4.81
N GLU A 112 4.49 -20.81 4.66
CA GLU A 112 4.07 -21.83 5.60
C GLU A 112 4.67 -21.44 6.95
N PRO A 113 3.87 -21.28 8.02
CA PRO A 113 4.40 -20.93 9.31
C PRO A 113 5.46 -21.98 9.72
N PRO A 114 6.60 -21.56 10.29
CA PRO A 114 7.65 -22.49 10.63
C PRO A 114 7.10 -23.56 11.59
N LYS A 115 7.13 -24.82 11.14
CA LYS A 115 6.62 -25.98 11.88
C LYS A 115 7.57 -26.27 13.05
N GLY A 116 7.34 -25.67 14.22
CA GLY A 116 8.09 -26.01 15.43
C GLY A 116 7.79 -25.12 16.65
N PRO A 117 7.66 -25.66 17.87
CA PRO A 117 7.21 -24.91 19.05
C PRO A 117 8.25 -23.97 19.68
N ASN A 118 9.48 -23.84 19.15
CA ASN A 118 10.59 -23.18 19.86
C ASN A 118 11.41 -22.16 19.05
N TRP A 119 11.06 -21.89 17.80
CA TRP A 119 11.88 -20.98 16.99
C TRP A 119 11.79 -19.51 17.44
N TYR A 120 10.62 -19.08 17.94
CA TYR A 120 10.39 -17.72 18.42
C TYR A 120 11.31 -17.33 19.59
N ASN A 121 11.63 -18.26 20.50
CA ASN A 121 12.31 -17.93 21.75
C ASN A 121 13.83 -17.73 21.61
N ILE A 122 14.45 -18.26 20.55
CA ILE A 122 15.93 -18.30 20.43
C ILE A 122 16.50 -16.96 19.92
N HIS A 123 15.72 -16.19 19.16
CA HIS A 123 16.19 -14.96 18.51
C HIS A 123 15.51 -13.67 19.03
N ALA A 124 14.48 -13.79 19.87
CA ALA A 124 13.70 -12.68 20.42
C ALA A 124 14.48 -11.59 21.17
N SER A 125 15.74 -11.84 21.54
CA SER A 125 16.57 -10.94 22.33
C SER A 125 17.73 -10.29 21.58
N ARG A 126 18.07 -10.73 20.36
CA ARG A 126 19.26 -10.19 19.67
C ARG A 126 18.93 -8.90 18.92
N PRO A 127 19.68 -7.81 19.13
CA PRO A 127 19.53 -6.60 18.33
C PRO A 127 20.05 -6.80 16.90
N PHE A 128 19.62 -5.94 15.97
CA PHE A 128 19.97 -6.08 14.54
C PHE A 128 21.48 -6.06 14.29
N ASP A 129 22.23 -5.21 15.00
CA ASP A 129 23.69 -5.09 14.85
C ASP A 129 24.44 -6.40 15.15
N GLU A 130 23.99 -7.17 16.15
CA GLU A 130 24.52 -8.50 16.43
C GLU A 130 24.25 -9.51 15.31
N LEU A 131 23.13 -9.36 14.59
CA LEU A 131 22.80 -10.19 13.43
C LEU A 131 23.53 -9.75 12.16
N LEU A 132 23.82 -8.45 12.04
CA LEU A 132 24.52 -7.88 10.91
C LEU A 132 26.02 -8.16 10.93
N ARG A 133 26.66 -8.16 12.11
CA ARG A 133 28.12 -8.34 12.24
C ARG A 133 28.65 -9.62 11.56
N PRO A 134 28.09 -10.82 11.82
CA PRO A 134 28.56 -12.04 11.15
C PRO A 134 28.37 -12.02 9.64
N LEU A 135 27.33 -11.33 9.14
CA LEU A 135 27.08 -11.20 7.71
C LEU A 135 28.18 -10.37 7.04
N VAL A 136 28.59 -9.26 7.66
CA VAL A 136 29.66 -8.38 7.15
C VAL A 136 31.01 -9.12 7.15
N GLU A 137 31.37 -9.76 8.27
CA GLU A 137 32.63 -10.51 8.40
C GLU A 137 32.77 -11.59 7.33
N ARG A 138 31.68 -12.29 7.01
CA ARG A 138 31.69 -13.39 6.04
C ARG A 138 31.65 -12.96 4.59
N VAL A 139 31.37 -11.71 4.27
CA VAL A 139 31.42 -11.26 2.87
C VAL A 139 32.82 -11.46 2.25
N HIS A 140 33.85 -11.48 3.10
CA HIS A 140 35.23 -11.69 2.70
C HIS A 140 35.65 -13.17 2.61
N THR A 141 34.82 -14.12 3.06
CA THR A 141 35.16 -15.56 3.03
C THR A 141 34.99 -16.18 1.64
N LEU A 142 35.39 -17.45 1.49
CA LEU A 142 35.23 -18.20 0.25
C LEU A 142 33.75 -18.25 -0.16
N ARG A 143 33.50 -18.32 -1.48
CA ARG A 143 32.15 -18.30 -2.03
C ARG A 143 31.27 -19.38 -1.41
N ASP A 144 31.79 -20.59 -1.30
CA ASP A 144 31.03 -21.74 -0.81
C ASP A 144 30.72 -21.61 0.69
N GLU A 145 31.63 -21.02 1.49
CA GLU A 145 31.41 -20.74 2.92
C GLU A 145 30.37 -19.64 3.15
N PHE A 146 30.27 -18.69 2.22
CA PHE A 146 29.28 -17.62 2.29
C PHE A 146 27.86 -18.11 1.96
N TYR A 147 27.73 -19.05 1.01
CA TYR A 147 26.43 -19.64 0.62
C TYR A 147 26.03 -20.89 1.41
N ALA A 148 26.96 -21.58 2.07
CA ALA A 148 26.69 -22.74 2.92
C ALA A 148 26.06 -22.37 4.28
N TRP A 149 25.83 -21.08 4.54
CA TRP A 149 25.12 -20.65 5.73
C TRP A 149 23.65 -21.10 5.62
N ASP A 150 23.33 -22.12 6.41
CA ASP A 150 22.04 -22.81 6.52
C ASP A 150 20.84 -21.86 6.56
N GLY A 151 19.82 -22.17 5.76
CA GLY A 151 18.73 -21.30 5.29
C GLY A 151 17.72 -20.81 6.33
N ARG A 152 18.15 -20.50 7.54
CA ARG A 152 17.31 -20.02 8.64
C ARG A 152 16.75 -18.61 8.41
N ASP A 153 15.53 -18.42 8.91
CA ASP A 153 14.57 -17.35 8.63
C ASP A 153 15.13 -15.97 8.95
N ALA A 154 15.88 -15.86 10.05
CA ALA A 154 16.44 -14.60 10.52
C ALA A 154 17.37 -13.88 9.52
N GLN A 155 17.98 -14.64 8.62
CA GLN A 155 19.09 -14.13 7.80
C GLN A 155 18.63 -13.24 6.67
N HIS A 156 17.48 -13.54 6.06
CA HIS A 156 17.07 -12.81 4.87
C HIS A 156 16.61 -11.38 5.23
N HIS A 157 15.91 -11.18 6.35
CA HIS A 157 15.59 -9.83 6.86
C HIS A 157 16.85 -9.07 7.23
N SER A 158 17.81 -9.71 7.90
CA SER A 158 19.08 -9.08 8.27
C SER A 158 19.89 -8.68 7.03
N GLN A 159 19.95 -9.54 6.01
CA GLN A 159 20.62 -9.24 4.74
C GLN A 159 19.91 -8.13 3.96
N LEU A 160 18.58 -8.10 3.98
CA LEU A 160 17.78 -7.02 3.40
C LEU A 160 18.08 -5.70 4.11
N ALA A 161 18.00 -5.67 5.44
CA ALA A 161 18.33 -4.50 6.25
C ALA A 161 19.75 -4.00 5.98
N LEU A 162 20.75 -4.91 5.93
CA LEU A 162 22.13 -4.57 5.56
C LEU A 162 22.20 -3.92 4.17
N THR A 163 21.50 -4.51 3.19
CA THR A 163 21.49 -4.01 1.82
C THR A 163 20.92 -2.60 1.74
N ILE A 164 19.84 -2.34 2.46
CA ILE A 164 19.20 -1.03 2.53
C ILE A 164 20.15 -0.04 3.24
N LEU A 165 20.75 -0.41 4.38
CA LEU A 165 21.70 0.44 5.12
C LEU A 165 22.92 0.84 4.30
N MET A 166 23.41 -0.04 3.42
CA MET A 166 24.58 0.26 2.61
C MET A 166 24.29 1.21 1.44
N ALA A 167 23.03 1.45 1.10
CA ALA A 167 22.62 2.13 -0.13
C ALA A 167 21.98 3.50 0.16
N PRO A 168 22.77 4.58 0.21
CA PRO A 168 22.29 5.91 0.63
C PRO A 168 21.35 6.58 -0.38
N ASN A 169 21.33 6.11 -1.63
CA ASN A 169 20.57 6.71 -2.73
C ASN A 169 19.22 6.03 -2.97
N ILE A 170 18.78 5.15 -2.07
CA ILE A 170 17.47 4.50 -2.20
C ILE A 170 16.38 5.58 -2.23
N ALA A 171 15.63 5.59 -3.33
CA ALA A 171 14.48 6.46 -3.54
C ALA A 171 13.15 5.72 -3.35
N HIS A 172 13.12 4.40 -3.56
CA HIS A 172 11.89 3.62 -3.49
C HIS A 172 12.10 2.28 -2.77
N LEU A 173 11.26 2.02 -1.78
CA LEU A 173 11.19 0.76 -1.04
C LEU A 173 9.79 0.19 -1.13
N THR A 174 9.68 -1.07 -1.57
CA THR A 174 8.44 -1.84 -1.55
C THR A 174 8.72 -3.20 -0.95
N ILE A 175 8.28 -3.43 0.29
CA ILE A 175 8.71 -4.58 1.08
C ILE A 175 7.48 -5.26 1.67
N TYR A 176 7.17 -6.44 1.16
CA TYR A 176 6.34 -7.42 1.82
C TYR A 176 7.26 -8.33 2.63
N VAL A 177 7.00 -8.43 3.93
CA VAL A 177 7.83 -9.17 4.86
C VAL A 177 6.95 -9.99 5.78
N THR A 178 7.20 -11.30 5.87
CA THR A 178 6.59 -12.11 6.92
C THR A 178 7.33 -11.82 8.21
N GLU A 179 6.67 -11.28 9.22
CA GLU A 179 7.29 -10.94 10.52
C GLU A 179 7.34 -12.18 11.41
N ASP A 180 8.02 -13.20 10.91
CA ASP A 180 8.25 -14.50 11.54
C ASP A 180 9.62 -14.56 12.22
N VAL A 181 10.35 -13.46 12.41
CA VAL A 181 11.61 -13.48 13.15
C VAL A 181 11.84 -12.15 13.84
N VAL A 182 12.36 -12.22 15.07
CA VAL A 182 12.83 -11.06 15.82
C VAL A 182 14.34 -10.90 15.62
N PRO A 183 14.86 -9.67 15.47
CA PRO A 183 14.12 -8.41 15.40
C PRO A 183 13.31 -8.32 14.11
N TYR A 184 12.12 -7.73 14.24
CA TYR A 184 11.17 -7.58 13.14
C TYR A 184 11.73 -6.61 12.11
N PHE A 185 11.41 -6.77 10.83
CA PHE A 185 11.83 -5.79 9.83
C PHE A 185 11.26 -4.39 10.14
N CYS A 186 10.04 -4.33 10.69
CA CYS A 186 9.48 -3.07 11.17
C CYS A 186 10.23 -2.48 12.40
N ASP A 187 11.01 -3.27 13.16
CA ASP A 187 11.94 -2.71 14.17
C ASP A 187 13.08 -1.95 13.49
N PHE A 188 13.66 -2.52 12.44
CA PHE A 188 14.64 -1.84 11.59
C PHE A 188 14.03 -0.59 10.95
N ALA A 189 12.73 -0.64 10.65
CA ALA A 189 12.02 0.50 10.14
C ALA A 189 11.81 1.65 11.15
N GLY A 190 12.13 1.43 12.43
CA GLY A 190 11.82 2.39 13.49
C GLY A 190 10.31 2.52 13.78
N PHE A 191 9.51 1.51 13.42
CA PHE A 191 8.05 1.55 13.58
C PHE A 191 7.58 0.94 14.90
N HIS A 192 8.31 -0.02 15.45
CA HIS A 192 8.01 -0.62 16.76
C HIS A 192 8.45 0.27 17.92
N VAL A 193 7.88 0.03 19.11
CA VAL A 193 8.39 0.60 20.37
C VAL A 193 9.80 0.04 20.60
N PRO A 194 10.84 0.88 20.66
CA PRO A 194 12.19 0.41 20.91
C PRO A 194 12.21 -0.31 22.25
N ARG A 195 12.63 -1.59 22.25
CA ARG A 195 12.87 -2.31 23.51
C ARG A 195 14.10 -1.74 24.26
N ASN A 196 15.03 -1.09 23.53
CA ASN A 196 16.25 -0.44 24.02
C ASN A 196 16.50 0.87 23.22
N ASP A 197 17.04 1.92 23.86
CA ASP A 197 17.17 3.31 23.34
C ASP A 197 18.14 3.53 22.16
N GLU A 198 18.97 2.55 21.77
CA GLU A 198 20.03 2.73 20.76
C GLU A 198 19.81 1.84 19.52
N ARG A 199 19.00 2.28 18.54
CA ARG A 199 18.75 1.46 17.32
C ARG A 199 18.98 2.19 16.00
N LEU A 200 19.44 1.38 15.03
CA LEU A 200 19.53 1.70 13.61
C LEU A 200 18.13 2.00 13.08
N ASN A 201 17.88 3.25 12.68
CA ASN A 201 16.58 3.71 12.20
C ASN A 201 16.69 4.24 10.76
N PHE A 202 15.56 4.35 10.05
CA PHE A 202 15.44 5.00 8.72
C PHE A 202 15.81 6.50 8.69
N HIS A 203 16.43 7.07 9.72
CA HIS A 203 16.63 8.52 9.83
C HIS A 203 17.60 9.13 8.79
N GLU A 204 18.31 8.32 8.02
CA GLU A 204 19.34 8.81 7.08
C GLU A 204 18.94 8.76 5.60
N TYR A 205 17.75 8.24 5.26
CA TYR A 205 17.35 8.04 3.86
C TYR A 205 16.75 9.32 3.25
N ALA A 206 17.59 10.36 3.16
CA ALA A 206 17.22 11.68 2.65
C ALA A 206 16.73 11.68 1.19
N GLN A 207 16.93 10.57 0.45
CA GLN A 207 16.47 10.40 -0.93
C GLN A 207 15.15 9.63 -1.05
N LEU A 208 14.63 9.05 0.04
CA LEU A 208 13.46 8.17 -0.03
C LEU A 208 12.19 8.95 -0.40
N GLU A 209 11.61 8.62 -1.55
CA GLU A 209 10.37 9.21 -2.08
C GLU A 209 9.16 8.29 -1.92
N THR A 210 9.38 6.97 -1.89
CA THR A 210 8.31 5.98 -1.73
C THR A 210 8.69 4.93 -0.69
N LEU A 211 7.80 4.70 0.27
CA LEU A 211 7.91 3.63 1.27
C LEU A 211 6.60 2.84 1.31
N CYS A 212 6.62 1.60 0.84
CA CYS A 212 5.50 0.67 0.90
C CYS A 212 5.89 -0.55 1.74
N LEU A 213 5.22 -0.77 2.86
CA LEU A 213 5.48 -1.91 3.75
C LEU A 213 4.21 -2.75 3.94
N ALA A 214 4.35 -4.07 3.88
CA ALA A 214 3.31 -5.02 4.27
C ALA A 214 3.91 -6.09 5.19
N PRO A 215 3.95 -5.83 6.51
CA PRO A 215 4.24 -6.88 7.48
C PRO A 215 3.09 -7.89 7.51
N ALA A 216 3.38 -9.13 7.14
CA ALA A 216 2.49 -10.26 7.30
C ALA A 216 2.81 -10.96 8.62
N TYR A 217 1.87 -10.95 9.56
CA TYR A 217 2.00 -11.69 10.80
C TYR A 217 1.25 -13.04 10.65
N ASP A 218 1.95 -14.14 10.86
CA ASP A 218 1.45 -15.50 10.56
C ASP A 218 0.31 -15.96 11.50
N ASP A 219 0.03 -15.24 12.58
CA ASP A 219 -0.72 -15.83 13.70
C ASP A 219 -1.75 -14.88 14.34
N TRP A 220 -2.66 -14.34 13.54
CA TRP A 220 -3.78 -13.54 14.06
C TRP A 220 -4.82 -14.39 14.82
N ASN A 221 -4.68 -15.73 14.83
CA ASN A 221 -5.77 -16.63 15.23
C ASN A 221 -5.50 -17.53 16.44
N THR A 222 -4.27 -17.65 16.97
CA THR A 222 -3.99 -18.73 17.93
C THR A 222 -3.56 -18.33 19.34
N ASN A 223 -3.13 -17.09 19.63
CA ASN A 223 -2.88 -16.67 21.03
C ASN A 223 -3.05 -15.16 21.24
N ARG A 224 -4.12 -14.78 21.94
CA ARG A 224 -4.46 -13.37 22.28
C ARG A 224 -3.44 -12.69 23.21
N ASP A 225 -2.58 -13.46 23.87
CA ASP A 225 -1.79 -12.95 24.99
C ASP A 225 -0.42 -12.37 24.60
N ARG A 226 -0.06 -12.41 23.31
CA ARG A 226 1.15 -11.73 22.82
C ARG A 226 0.84 -11.01 21.51
N PRO A 227 0.62 -9.67 21.52
CA PRO A 227 0.66 -8.90 20.29
C PRO A 227 2.08 -8.97 19.74
N CYS A 228 2.34 -9.94 18.87
CA CYS A 228 3.59 -10.02 18.13
C CYS A 228 3.70 -8.78 17.26
N GLY A 229 4.69 -7.93 17.55
CA GLY A 229 5.11 -6.83 16.68
C GLY A 229 4.04 -5.76 16.43
N SER A 230 3.37 -5.31 17.49
CA SER A 230 2.51 -4.13 17.44
C SER A 230 3.33 -2.88 17.08
N ILE A 231 2.95 -2.26 15.98
CA ILE A 231 3.56 -1.03 15.50
C ILE A 231 3.08 0.13 16.39
N SER A 232 4.00 0.99 16.80
CA SER A 232 3.65 2.22 17.50
C SER A 232 3.36 3.31 16.49
N TRP A 233 2.13 3.83 16.51
CA TRP A 233 1.74 4.92 15.61
C TRP A 233 2.63 6.16 15.82
N ARG A 234 2.98 6.45 17.07
CA ARG A 234 3.90 7.54 17.45
C ARG A 234 5.27 7.39 16.76
N ASN A 235 5.78 6.16 16.66
CA ASN A 235 7.08 5.90 16.04
C ASN A 235 7.03 5.90 14.52
N VAL A 236 5.92 5.44 13.92
CA VAL A 236 5.66 5.63 12.49
C VAL A 236 5.68 7.12 12.16
N ALA A 237 4.89 7.93 12.87
CA ALA A 237 4.85 9.39 12.68
C ALA A 237 6.24 10.04 12.79
N LYS A 238 7.00 9.74 13.84
CA LYS A 238 8.38 10.25 14.02
C LYS A 238 9.31 9.83 12.88
N THR A 239 9.21 8.57 12.46
CA THR A 239 10.04 8.06 11.35
C THR A 239 9.72 8.80 10.05
N LEU A 240 8.44 9.00 9.74
CA LEU A 240 8.02 9.72 8.52
C LEU A 240 8.51 11.18 8.53
N GLN A 241 8.58 11.86 9.69
CA GLN A 241 9.15 13.21 9.78
C GLN A 241 10.63 13.28 9.38
N CYS A 242 11.38 12.19 9.59
CA CYS A 242 12.79 12.11 9.25
C CYS A 242 13.02 11.80 7.76
N LEU A 243 11.96 11.66 6.95
CA LEU A 243 12.04 11.34 5.53
C LEU A 243 11.58 12.54 4.70
N PRO A 244 12.44 13.57 4.53
CA PRO A 244 12.03 14.86 4.00
C PRO A 244 11.56 14.80 2.54
N LYS A 245 11.93 13.78 1.77
CA LYS A 245 11.51 13.63 0.36
C LYS A 245 10.35 12.66 0.16
N LEU A 246 9.80 12.08 1.24
CA LEU A 246 8.76 11.07 1.14
C LEU A 246 7.49 11.69 0.56
N LYS A 247 7.05 11.15 -0.58
CA LYS A 247 5.83 11.53 -1.29
C LYS A 247 4.74 10.47 -1.15
N ASN A 248 5.13 9.19 -1.10
CA ASN A 248 4.21 8.07 -1.10
C ASN A 248 4.48 7.16 0.10
N PHE A 249 3.47 6.97 0.93
CA PHE A 249 3.54 6.05 2.06
C PHE A 249 2.41 5.02 1.96
N GLN A 250 2.79 3.74 1.97
CA GLN A 250 1.85 2.63 2.06
C GLN A 250 2.19 1.72 3.24
N LEU A 251 1.17 1.33 4.00
CA LEU A 251 1.29 0.37 5.08
C LEU A 251 0.10 -0.60 5.08
N SER A 252 0.36 -1.90 4.91
CA SER A 252 -0.66 -2.94 4.82
C SER A 252 -0.57 -3.94 5.98
N GLY A 253 -1.71 -4.28 6.59
CA GLY A 253 -1.82 -5.22 7.70
C GLY A 253 -1.22 -4.81 9.06
N PRO A 254 -0.91 -3.54 9.38
CA PRO A 254 -0.34 -3.23 10.69
C PRO A 254 -1.39 -3.43 11.78
N SER A 255 -0.94 -3.99 12.91
CA SER A 255 -1.63 -3.86 14.19
C SER A 255 -0.96 -2.74 14.99
N PHE A 256 -1.72 -1.69 15.30
CA PHE A 256 -1.30 -0.57 16.10
C PHE A 256 -1.64 -0.81 17.57
N HIS A 257 -0.73 -0.42 18.45
CA HIS A 257 -1.06 -0.24 19.86
C HIS A 257 -1.92 0.99 20.08
N GLU A 258 -2.77 0.94 21.11
CA GLU A 258 -3.42 2.12 21.68
C GLU A 258 -2.37 3.00 22.36
N ASP A 259 -1.63 3.76 21.56
CA ASP A 259 -0.73 4.80 22.06
C ASP A 259 -1.47 6.15 22.04
N ASP A 260 -1.10 7.06 22.96
CA ASP A 260 -1.65 8.42 22.94
C ASP A 260 -1.43 9.07 21.57
N LEU A 261 -2.43 9.85 21.14
CA LEU A 261 -2.37 10.64 19.92
C LEU A 261 -1.04 11.42 19.90
N PRO A 262 -0.20 11.23 18.86
CA PRO A 262 1.09 11.89 18.81
C PRO A 262 0.91 13.41 18.76
N THR A 263 1.93 14.13 19.23
CA THR A 263 2.10 15.55 18.93
C THR A 263 1.92 15.78 17.42
N PRO A 264 1.32 16.91 17.00
CA PRO A 264 1.08 17.21 15.60
C PRO A 264 2.34 17.01 14.76
N VAL A 265 2.19 16.22 13.69
CA VAL A 265 3.30 15.79 12.84
C VAL A 265 3.30 16.69 11.62
N THR A 266 4.44 17.24 11.19
CA THR A 266 4.49 17.96 9.90
C THR A 266 5.11 17.06 8.83
N LEU A 267 4.32 16.66 7.84
CA LEU A 267 4.71 15.82 6.71
C LEU A 267 4.50 16.60 5.41
N ALA A 268 5.34 17.60 5.17
CA ALA A 268 5.10 18.63 4.16
C ALA A 268 5.01 18.10 2.73
N ASN A 269 5.75 17.03 2.39
CA ASN A 269 5.87 16.51 1.03
C ASN A 269 5.04 15.26 0.76
N LEU A 270 4.34 14.73 1.77
CA LEU A 270 3.55 13.51 1.62
C LEU A 270 2.28 13.81 0.80
N GLN A 271 2.14 13.12 -0.33
CA GLN A 271 1.09 13.29 -1.32
C GLN A 271 0.08 12.14 -1.30
N THR A 272 0.56 10.93 -1.10
CA THR A 272 -0.27 9.72 -1.08
C THR A 272 -0.06 8.95 0.22
N ILE A 273 -1.16 8.67 0.90
CA ILE A 273 -1.23 7.72 2.03
C ILE A 273 -2.14 6.57 1.61
N ASN A 274 -1.62 5.35 1.73
CA ASN A 274 -2.38 4.13 1.48
C ASN A 274 -2.25 3.15 2.65
N MET A 275 -3.32 2.97 3.41
CA MET A 275 -3.37 2.06 4.54
C MET A 275 -4.40 0.98 4.25
N HIS A 276 -3.97 -0.29 4.27
CA HIS A 276 -4.85 -1.41 3.97
C HIS A 276 -4.84 -2.43 5.11
N GLY A 277 -6.01 -3.00 5.42
CA GLY A 277 -6.14 -4.00 6.49
C GLY A 277 -5.68 -3.51 7.87
N THR A 278 -5.74 -2.20 8.13
CA THR A 278 -5.21 -1.60 9.36
C THR A 278 -6.26 -1.57 10.49
N ASN A 279 -5.82 -1.59 11.74
CA ASN A 279 -6.64 -1.26 12.91
C ASN A 279 -6.39 0.19 13.41
N LEU A 280 -5.85 1.08 12.57
CA LEU A 280 -5.57 2.47 12.95
C LEU A 280 -6.86 3.18 13.37
N MET A 281 -6.85 3.82 14.53
CA MET A 281 -8.00 4.59 15.01
C MET A 281 -8.24 5.83 14.14
N ILE A 282 -9.50 6.26 14.02
CA ILE A 282 -9.85 7.46 13.24
C ILE A 282 -9.09 8.70 13.74
N GLY A 283 -8.97 8.89 15.05
CA GLY A 283 -8.21 10.01 15.62
C GLY A 283 -6.72 10.02 15.23
N GLN A 284 -6.11 8.83 15.13
CA GLN A 284 -4.71 8.69 14.71
C GLN A 284 -4.55 9.02 13.22
N LEU A 285 -5.46 8.53 12.38
CA LEU A 285 -5.52 8.85 10.96
C LEU A 285 -5.77 10.36 10.72
N ALA A 286 -6.69 10.95 11.46
CA ALA A 286 -6.97 12.37 11.48
C ALA A 286 -5.72 13.20 11.78
N THR A 287 -4.98 12.81 12.81
CA THR A 287 -3.73 13.47 13.21
C THR A 287 -2.68 13.38 12.12
N LEU A 288 -2.58 12.24 11.43
CA LEU A 288 -1.69 12.08 10.28
C LEU A 288 -2.06 13.03 9.15
N ALA A 289 -3.32 13.01 8.74
CA ALA A 289 -3.79 13.74 7.59
C ALA A 289 -3.69 15.26 7.81
N ALA A 290 -4.02 15.74 9.02
CA ALA A 290 -3.84 17.15 9.40
C ALA A 290 -2.38 17.62 9.27
N GLY A 291 -1.42 16.70 9.40
CA GLY A 291 0.00 16.96 9.22
C GLY A 291 0.49 17.09 7.78
N CYS A 292 -0.32 16.66 6.81
CA CYS A 292 0.09 16.48 5.42
C CYS A 292 -0.43 17.62 4.54
N LYS A 293 0.33 18.71 4.40
CA LYS A 293 -0.10 19.90 3.64
C LYS A 293 -0.25 19.68 2.13
N SER A 294 0.39 18.64 1.59
CA SER A 294 0.42 18.33 0.16
C SER A 294 -0.37 17.07 -0.18
N LEU A 295 -1.21 16.57 0.73
CA LEU A 295 -1.93 15.32 0.53
C LEU A 295 -2.96 15.48 -0.60
N THR A 296 -2.82 14.64 -1.61
CA THR A 296 -3.72 14.56 -2.78
C THR A 296 -4.53 13.27 -2.78
N GLU A 297 -4.01 12.20 -2.18
CA GLU A 297 -4.64 10.89 -2.20
C GLU A 297 -4.62 10.24 -0.82
N LEU A 298 -5.80 9.82 -0.34
CA LEU A 298 -5.96 9.10 0.90
C LEU A 298 -6.76 7.82 0.69
N TYR A 299 -6.09 6.68 0.87
CA TYR A 299 -6.71 5.36 0.86
C TYR A 299 -6.61 4.74 2.24
N VAL A 300 -7.75 4.40 2.82
CA VAL A 300 -7.82 3.70 4.11
C VAL A 300 -8.83 2.57 4.00
N GLN A 301 -8.35 1.37 4.22
CA GLN A 301 -9.16 0.19 4.40
C GLN A 301 -8.84 -0.44 5.76
N TRP A 302 -9.85 -0.53 6.61
CA TRP A 302 -9.68 -1.15 7.92
C TRP A 302 -9.74 -2.68 7.85
N GLY A 303 -9.01 -3.32 8.76
CA GLY A 303 -9.05 -4.74 9.00
C GLY A 303 -10.37 -5.21 9.61
N SER A 304 -10.51 -6.51 9.80
CA SER A 304 -11.75 -7.15 10.27
C SER A 304 -12.03 -7.02 11.78
N TRP A 305 -11.25 -6.25 12.52
CA TRP A 305 -11.20 -6.32 13.99
C TRP A 305 -11.56 -4.99 14.64
N ASN A 306 -12.42 -5.10 15.67
CA ASN A 306 -12.68 -4.17 16.76
C ASN A 306 -12.67 -2.68 16.40
N PHE A 307 -13.81 -2.18 15.93
CA PHE A 307 -14.19 -0.83 16.27
C PHE A 307 -14.98 -0.90 17.57
N SER A 308 -14.62 -0.12 18.58
CA SER A 308 -15.58 0.15 19.67
C SER A 308 -16.72 1.00 19.12
N GLU A 309 -17.90 0.97 19.76
CA GLU A 309 -19.06 1.82 19.39
C GLU A 309 -18.69 3.31 19.29
N THR A 310 -17.67 3.76 20.02
CA THR A 310 -17.23 5.15 20.13
C THR A 310 -16.28 5.61 19.02
N ASP A 311 -15.74 4.71 18.19
CA ASP A 311 -14.53 5.02 17.41
C ASP A 311 -14.81 5.38 15.94
N LEU A 312 -16.06 5.24 15.48
CA LEU A 312 -16.47 5.44 14.08
C LEU A 312 -17.26 6.73 13.85
N GLU A 313 -16.97 7.77 14.63
CA GLU A 313 -17.46 9.11 14.31
C GLU A 313 -16.66 9.71 13.15
N LEU A 314 -17.10 9.47 11.91
CA LEU A 314 -16.41 9.98 10.71
C LEU A 314 -16.26 11.50 10.68
N GLN A 315 -17.11 12.24 11.40
CA GLN A 315 -16.95 13.67 11.58
C GLN A 315 -15.57 14.02 12.18
N HIS A 316 -15.01 13.14 13.02
CA HIS A 316 -13.65 13.27 13.53
C HIS A 316 -12.58 13.05 12.46
N LEU A 317 -12.88 12.34 11.37
CA LEU A 317 -12.00 12.24 10.21
C LEU A 317 -12.15 13.45 9.28
N LEU A 318 -13.37 13.94 9.07
CA LEU A 318 -13.60 15.04 8.14
C LEU A 318 -13.01 16.37 8.60
N ASN A 319 -13.16 16.73 9.88
CA ASN A 319 -12.67 18.02 10.37
C ASN A 319 -11.15 18.19 10.13
N PRO A 320 -10.32 17.17 10.38
CA PRO A 320 -8.88 17.19 10.07
C PRO A 320 -8.55 17.15 8.57
N LEU A 321 -9.46 16.67 7.73
CA LEU A 321 -9.31 16.69 6.26
C LEU A 321 -9.78 18.01 5.64
N LEU A 322 -10.59 18.82 6.32
CA LEU A 322 -11.11 20.08 5.79
C LEU A 322 -10.02 21.06 5.31
N PRO A 323 -8.84 21.17 5.96
CA PRO A 323 -7.73 21.96 5.43
C PRO A 323 -7.22 21.50 4.05
N LEU A 324 -7.49 20.24 3.67
CA LEU A 324 -7.07 19.61 2.41
C LEU A 324 -8.16 19.67 1.33
N LYS A 325 -9.26 20.38 1.57
CA LYS A 325 -10.41 20.46 0.66
C LYS A 325 -10.04 20.95 -0.76
N GLU A 326 -8.94 21.69 -0.89
CA GLU A 326 -8.40 22.25 -2.14
C GLU A 326 -7.26 21.41 -2.76
N SER A 327 -6.81 20.34 -2.09
CA SER A 327 -5.71 19.49 -2.58
C SER A 327 -6.10 18.03 -2.75
N LEU A 328 -7.05 17.53 -1.95
CA LEU A 328 -7.44 16.14 -1.93
C LEU A 328 -8.24 15.80 -3.20
N GLU A 329 -7.65 15.00 -4.08
CA GLU A 329 -8.23 14.52 -5.33
C GLU A 329 -8.89 13.14 -5.19
N VAL A 330 -8.34 12.28 -4.32
CA VAL A 330 -8.84 10.92 -4.09
C VAL A 330 -9.05 10.65 -2.61
N LEU A 331 -10.26 10.19 -2.27
CA LEU A 331 -10.61 9.75 -0.93
C LEU A 331 -11.24 8.35 -0.99
N SER A 332 -10.64 7.39 -0.29
CA SER A 332 -11.15 6.03 -0.19
C SER A 332 -11.21 5.62 1.28
N ILE A 333 -12.41 5.46 1.82
CA ILE A 333 -12.67 5.13 3.24
C ILE A 333 -13.51 3.84 3.28
N LEU A 334 -12.85 2.71 3.53
CA LEU A 334 -13.47 1.39 3.44
C LEU A 334 -13.36 0.63 4.77
N PRO A 335 -14.44 0.49 5.55
CA PRO A 335 -14.40 -0.29 6.78
C PRO A 335 -14.25 -1.79 6.47
N GLY A 336 -13.62 -2.51 7.40
CA GLY A 336 -13.44 -3.96 7.29
C GLY A 336 -14.76 -4.72 7.09
N LEU A 337 -14.70 -5.86 6.40
CA LEU A 337 -15.91 -6.63 6.05
C LEU A 337 -16.67 -7.17 7.26
N ARG A 338 -15.98 -7.44 8.38
CA ARG A 338 -16.59 -8.01 9.59
C ARG A 338 -17.05 -6.98 10.62
N SER A 339 -16.59 -5.73 10.53
CA SER A 339 -16.87 -4.71 11.55
C SER A 339 -18.22 -4.00 11.36
N VAL A 340 -18.92 -4.20 10.24
CA VAL A 340 -20.13 -3.41 9.93
C VAL A 340 -21.38 -3.88 10.71
N PHE A 341 -21.35 -5.06 11.33
CA PHE A 341 -22.56 -5.71 11.84
C PHE A 341 -23.14 -5.13 13.15
N SER A 342 -22.47 -4.18 13.81
CA SER A 342 -22.85 -3.75 15.17
C SER A 342 -22.92 -2.24 15.38
N TYR A 343 -22.67 -1.38 14.37
CA TYR A 343 -22.25 0.00 14.66
C TYR A 343 -22.89 1.11 13.82
N CYS A 344 -24.22 1.15 13.69
CA CYS A 344 -24.88 2.30 13.08
C CYS A 344 -26.26 2.55 13.69
N GLU A 345 -26.29 3.09 14.90
CA GLU A 345 -27.43 3.88 15.34
C GLU A 345 -26.98 5.36 15.32
N SER A 346 -27.60 6.17 14.45
CA SER A 346 -27.51 7.65 14.42
C SER A 346 -26.30 8.37 13.79
N GLN A 347 -25.52 7.76 12.89
CA GLN A 347 -24.48 8.52 12.17
C GLN A 347 -25.11 9.48 11.15
N PRO A 348 -24.73 10.79 11.16
CA PRO A 348 -25.16 11.74 10.12
C PRO A 348 -24.54 11.36 8.77
N MET A 349 -25.22 11.73 7.68
CA MET A 349 -24.67 11.56 6.34
C MET A 349 -23.38 12.35 6.17
N LEU A 350 -22.39 11.74 5.52
CA LEU A 350 -21.09 12.35 5.29
C LEU A 350 -21.19 13.47 4.25
N ARG A 351 -20.90 14.72 4.66
CA ARG A 351 -20.87 15.87 3.77
C ARG A 351 -19.47 16.11 3.19
N LEU A 352 -19.31 15.86 1.90
CA LEU A 352 -18.07 16.06 1.15
C LEU A 352 -18.17 17.22 0.15
N ASP A 353 -19.27 17.96 0.14
CA ASP A 353 -19.45 19.15 -0.69
C ASP A 353 -18.35 20.23 -0.55
N PRO A 354 -17.64 20.37 0.60
CA PRO A 354 -16.53 21.32 0.69
C PRO A 354 -15.28 20.94 -0.12
N PHE A 355 -15.10 19.67 -0.49
CA PHE A 355 -13.88 19.15 -1.14
C PHE A 355 -13.89 19.40 -2.65
N GLY A 356 -13.71 20.67 -3.05
CA GLY A 356 -13.84 21.12 -4.44
C GLY A 356 -12.82 20.56 -5.44
N CYS A 357 -11.80 19.82 -4.98
CA CYS A 357 -10.83 19.12 -5.83
C CYS A 357 -11.03 17.60 -5.88
N LEU A 358 -11.96 17.05 -5.08
CA LEU A 358 -12.18 15.62 -5.00
C LEU A 358 -12.78 15.11 -6.32
N ARG A 359 -12.06 14.23 -7.00
CA ARG A 359 -12.45 13.62 -8.28
C ARG A 359 -12.88 12.18 -8.11
N THR A 360 -12.28 11.45 -7.17
CA THR A 360 -12.58 10.04 -6.95
C THR A 360 -12.95 9.80 -5.49
N LEU A 361 -14.11 9.21 -5.26
CA LEU A 361 -14.59 8.86 -3.93
C LEU A 361 -14.88 7.36 -3.86
N HIS A 362 -14.26 6.65 -2.92
CA HIS A 362 -14.68 5.31 -2.52
C HIS A 362 -15.23 5.35 -1.11
N ILE A 363 -16.47 4.92 -1.01
CA ILE A 363 -17.20 4.97 0.24
C ILE A 363 -18.12 3.77 0.33
N ILE A 364 -18.38 3.33 1.55
CA ILE A 364 -19.40 2.32 1.79
C ILE A 364 -20.77 3.00 1.87
N ASP A 365 -21.80 2.28 1.44
CA ASP A 365 -23.17 2.77 1.38
C ASP A 365 -23.65 3.44 2.67
N PHE A 366 -23.50 2.83 3.84
CA PHE A 366 -24.01 3.39 5.10
C PHE A 366 -23.30 4.68 5.53
N LEU A 367 -22.06 4.92 5.10
CA LEU A 367 -21.38 6.20 5.38
C LEU A 367 -21.92 7.32 4.48
N LEU A 368 -22.26 6.98 3.24
CA LEU A 368 -22.85 7.92 2.28
C LEU A 368 -24.32 8.20 2.62
N LEU A 369 -25.07 7.17 2.96
CA LEU A 369 -26.53 7.20 3.15
C LEU A 369 -26.95 7.53 4.59
N GLY A 370 -26.01 7.48 5.53
CA GLY A 370 -26.31 7.58 6.96
C GLY A 370 -26.98 6.32 7.50
N THR A 371 -27.49 6.42 8.72
CA THR A 371 -28.11 5.32 9.46
C THR A 371 -29.14 4.56 8.63
N ILE A 372 -28.83 3.32 8.26
CA ILE A 372 -29.81 2.35 7.77
C ILE A 372 -30.34 1.65 9.02
N PRO A 373 -31.63 1.78 9.38
CA PRO A 373 -32.20 1.11 10.55
C PRO A 373 -31.87 -0.38 10.47
N PHE A 374 -31.07 -0.87 11.41
CA PHE A 374 -30.68 -2.27 11.50
C PHE A 374 -31.81 -3.13 12.09
N GLU A 375 -33.06 -2.67 11.98
CA GLU A 375 -34.25 -3.40 12.41
C GLU A 375 -34.36 -4.67 11.57
N TYR A 376 -33.82 -5.74 12.15
CA TYR A 376 -33.88 -7.16 11.83
C TYR A 376 -33.59 -7.60 10.38
N PRO A 377 -32.69 -8.59 10.17
CA PRO A 377 -32.43 -9.22 8.85
C PRO A 377 -33.63 -9.99 8.26
N HIS A 378 -34.81 -9.90 8.86
CA HIS A 378 -36.04 -10.60 8.46
C HIS A 378 -37.11 -9.70 7.86
N SER A 379 -37.08 -8.38 8.07
CA SER A 379 -37.85 -7.46 7.23
C SER A 379 -37.04 -7.23 5.96
N GLY A 380 -37.62 -7.49 4.79
CA GLY A 380 -37.00 -7.30 3.47
C GLY A 380 -36.63 -5.84 3.18
N ASN A 381 -35.68 -5.28 3.95
CA ASN A 381 -35.20 -3.92 3.89
C ASN A 381 -34.27 -3.79 2.68
N GLU A 382 -34.87 -3.89 1.50
CA GLU A 382 -34.27 -3.52 0.23
C GLU A 382 -34.00 -2.00 0.21
N TRP A 383 -33.09 -1.54 -0.66
CA TRP A 383 -32.88 -0.11 -0.89
C TRP A 383 -34.16 0.62 -1.33
N GLY A 384 -35.20 -0.11 -1.74
CA GLY A 384 -36.42 0.48 -2.28
C GLY A 384 -37.28 1.29 -1.32
N CYS A 385 -37.19 1.04 -0.02
CA CYS A 385 -37.97 1.79 0.98
C CYS A 385 -37.14 2.83 1.74
N PHE A 386 -35.82 2.82 1.58
CA PHE A 386 -34.93 3.69 2.35
C PHE A 386 -34.91 5.10 1.78
N ARG A 387 -35.20 6.09 2.63
CA ARG A 387 -35.16 7.52 2.30
C ARG A 387 -34.17 8.21 3.23
N PRO A 388 -32.93 8.48 2.79
CA PRO A 388 -31.97 9.22 3.60
C PRO A 388 -32.49 10.65 3.87
N PRO A 389 -32.04 11.29 4.97
CA PRO A 389 -32.44 12.66 5.29
C PRO A 389 -31.95 13.70 4.28
N LEU A 390 -30.88 13.40 3.54
CA LEU A 390 -30.36 14.22 2.44
C LEU A 390 -30.29 13.38 1.16
N ARG A 391 -30.37 14.03 0.00
CA ARG A 391 -30.14 13.37 -1.29
C ARG A 391 -28.64 13.15 -1.47
N ILE A 392 -28.24 12.06 -2.12
CA ILE A 392 -26.81 11.71 -2.33
C ILE A 392 -26.04 12.88 -2.93
N VAL A 393 -26.62 13.54 -3.94
CA VAL A 393 -25.99 14.66 -4.63
C VAL A 393 -25.61 15.83 -3.72
N GLN A 394 -26.38 16.06 -2.64
CA GLN A 394 -26.16 17.17 -1.71
C GLN A 394 -24.96 16.91 -0.79
N CYS A 395 -24.49 15.67 -0.74
CA CYS A 395 -23.36 15.24 0.07
C CYS A 395 -22.07 15.16 -0.74
N LEU A 396 -22.12 15.29 -2.07
CA LEU A 396 -20.98 15.10 -2.97
C LEU A 396 -20.48 16.45 -3.53
N PRO A 397 -19.17 16.59 -3.77
CA PRO A 397 -18.64 17.78 -4.42
C PRO A 397 -18.91 17.76 -5.93
N VAL A 398 -19.17 18.93 -6.50
CA VAL A 398 -19.41 19.11 -7.95
C VAL A 398 -18.20 18.75 -8.84
N SER A 399 -17.02 18.58 -8.24
CA SER A 399 -15.80 18.16 -8.91
C SER A 399 -15.70 16.67 -9.15
N LEU A 400 -16.59 15.87 -8.54
CA LEU A 400 -16.51 14.41 -8.55
C LEU A 400 -16.66 13.87 -9.98
N GLU A 401 -15.73 13.02 -10.38
CA GLU A 401 -15.69 12.35 -11.68
C GLU A 401 -16.08 10.87 -11.55
N VAL A 402 -15.67 10.23 -10.45
CA VAL A 402 -15.92 8.80 -10.21
C VAL A 402 -16.37 8.55 -8.77
N LEU A 403 -17.47 7.82 -8.63
CA LEU A 403 -18.04 7.39 -7.34
C LEU A 403 -18.07 5.87 -7.23
N PHE A 404 -17.46 5.34 -6.17
CA PHE A 404 -17.53 3.94 -5.78
C PHE A 404 -18.36 3.81 -4.52
N ILE A 405 -19.46 3.07 -4.63
CA ILE A 405 -20.29 2.70 -3.50
C ILE A 405 -20.13 1.20 -3.28
N ILE A 406 -19.59 0.83 -2.12
CA ILE A 406 -19.54 -0.56 -1.70
C ILE A 406 -20.83 -0.88 -0.96
N GLU A 407 -21.60 -1.82 -1.49
CA GLU A 407 -22.85 -2.32 -0.92
C GLU A 407 -22.58 -3.68 -0.26
N LYS A 408 -22.89 -3.80 1.04
CA LYS A 408 -22.61 -5.04 1.81
C LYS A 408 -23.85 -5.83 2.21
N HIS A 409 -25.05 -5.23 2.26
CA HIS A 409 -26.12 -5.75 3.11
C HIS A 409 -27.41 -6.14 2.36
N LYS A 410 -27.67 -5.58 1.20
CA LYS A 410 -29.00 -5.52 0.60
C LYS A 410 -28.97 -5.99 -0.85
N LYS A 411 -30.08 -6.55 -1.29
CA LYS A 411 -30.30 -6.82 -2.71
C LYS A 411 -30.48 -5.48 -3.39
N LEU A 412 -29.49 -5.08 -4.17
CA LEU A 412 -29.61 -3.93 -5.05
C LEU A 412 -30.36 -4.36 -6.31
N ASN A 413 -31.39 -3.59 -6.65
CA ASN A 413 -32.27 -3.83 -7.80
C ASN A 413 -32.83 -2.50 -8.32
N ASP A 414 -33.54 -2.57 -9.45
CA ASP A 414 -34.24 -1.43 -10.06
C ASP A 414 -35.29 -0.73 -9.18
N ASN A 415 -35.62 -1.24 -8.00
CA ASN A 415 -36.54 -0.55 -7.09
C ASN A 415 -35.80 0.35 -6.08
N ALA A 416 -34.47 0.41 -6.10
CA ALA A 416 -33.65 1.20 -5.18
C ALA A 416 -33.93 2.70 -5.29
N ALA A 417 -34.89 3.18 -4.52
CA ALA A 417 -35.49 4.49 -4.74
C ALA A 417 -34.50 5.65 -4.47
N VAL A 418 -33.53 5.44 -3.59
CA VAL A 418 -32.42 6.38 -3.36
C VAL A 418 -31.48 6.51 -4.57
N LEU A 419 -31.29 5.45 -5.36
CA LEU A 419 -30.50 5.51 -6.59
C LEU A 419 -31.28 6.16 -7.74
N TRP A 420 -32.60 6.01 -7.78
CA TRP A 420 -33.44 6.78 -8.69
C TRP A 420 -33.39 8.27 -8.36
N ASP A 421 -33.55 8.64 -7.08
CA ASP A 421 -33.37 10.02 -6.64
C ASP A 421 -32.00 10.56 -7.07
N PHE A 422 -30.94 9.76 -6.91
CA PHE A 422 -29.61 10.14 -7.34
C PHE A 422 -29.49 10.30 -8.87
N ALA A 423 -30.09 9.40 -9.64
CA ALA A 423 -30.10 9.46 -11.11
C ALA A 423 -30.77 10.75 -11.63
N GLU A 424 -31.89 11.16 -11.02
CA GLU A 424 -32.58 12.41 -11.36
C GLU A 424 -31.75 13.67 -11.05
N ASP A 425 -30.87 13.57 -10.05
CA ASP A 425 -30.04 14.68 -9.60
C ASP A 425 -28.69 14.79 -10.32
N LEU A 426 -28.33 13.84 -11.19
CA LEU A 426 -27.04 13.82 -11.89
C LEU A 426 -26.69 15.12 -12.63
N PRO A 427 -27.64 15.89 -13.21
CA PRO A 427 -27.33 17.21 -13.79
C PRO A 427 -26.64 18.20 -12.83
N LEU A 428 -26.74 17.98 -11.51
CA LEU A 428 -26.06 18.79 -10.49
C LEU A 428 -24.58 18.38 -10.26
N LEU A 429 -24.14 17.23 -10.81
CA LEU A 429 -22.76 16.74 -10.78
C LEU A 429 -22.22 16.65 -12.21
N PRO A 430 -21.96 17.77 -12.88
CA PRO A 430 -21.69 17.80 -14.32
C PRO A 430 -20.39 17.11 -14.75
N LYS A 431 -19.51 16.76 -13.80
CA LYS A 431 -18.26 16.04 -14.07
C LYS A 431 -18.34 14.54 -13.80
N LEU A 432 -19.40 14.08 -13.12
CA LEU A 432 -19.53 12.68 -12.74
C LEU A 432 -19.78 11.89 -14.01
N SER A 433 -18.83 11.06 -14.41
CA SER A 433 -18.94 10.23 -15.61
C SER A 433 -19.22 8.78 -15.29
N LEU A 434 -18.93 8.35 -14.06
CA LEU A 434 -18.88 6.94 -13.72
C LEU A 434 -19.27 6.67 -12.27
N VAL A 435 -20.23 5.76 -12.08
CA VAL A 435 -20.65 5.25 -10.78
C VAL A 435 -20.50 3.74 -10.77
N TYR A 436 -19.74 3.24 -9.79
CA TYR A 436 -19.56 1.82 -9.55
C TYR A 436 -20.27 1.40 -8.27
N LEU A 437 -21.01 0.30 -8.38
CA LEU A 437 -21.71 -0.33 -7.28
C LEU A 437 -21.04 -1.69 -7.05
N GLU A 438 -20.15 -1.77 -6.06
CA GLU A 438 -19.56 -3.04 -5.65
C GLU A 438 -20.56 -3.78 -4.76
N ILE A 439 -21.23 -4.77 -5.33
CA ILE A 439 -22.26 -5.53 -4.62
C ILE A 439 -21.64 -6.85 -4.18
N VAL A 440 -21.45 -7.02 -2.87
CA VAL A 440 -20.83 -8.24 -2.30
C VAL A 440 -21.67 -9.50 -2.58
N ARG A 441 -22.98 -9.33 -2.78
CA ARG A 441 -23.91 -10.39 -3.19
C ARG A 441 -24.27 -10.21 -4.66
N LYS A 442 -24.64 -11.28 -5.38
CA LYS A 442 -25.09 -11.15 -6.78
C LYS A 442 -26.17 -10.06 -6.87
N ALA A 443 -25.88 -9.01 -7.62
CA ALA A 443 -26.84 -7.98 -7.98
C ALA A 443 -28.08 -8.65 -8.57
N GLN A 444 -29.25 -8.09 -8.29
CA GLN A 444 -30.42 -8.37 -9.10
C GLN A 444 -30.36 -7.49 -10.36
N ASP A 445 -31.37 -7.61 -11.22
CA ASP A 445 -31.52 -6.77 -12.40
C ASP A 445 -31.52 -5.27 -12.01
N VAL A 446 -30.52 -4.54 -12.50
CA VAL A 446 -30.37 -3.08 -12.38
C VAL A 446 -30.43 -2.40 -13.76
N THR A 447 -30.98 -3.09 -14.77
CA THR A 447 -30.94 -2.63 -16.16
C THR A 447 -31.66 -1.29 -16.34
N LYS A 448 -32.78 -1.05 -15.62
CA LYS A 448 -33.49 0.23 -15.74
C LYS A 448 -32.72 1.37 -15.08
N LEU A 449 -32.09 1.12 -13.92
CA LEU A 449 -31.21 2.09 -13.30
C LEU A 449 -30.02 2.42 -14.20
N THR A 450 -29.37 1.41 -14.78
CA THR A 450 -28.26 1.63 -15.72
C THR A 450 -28.70 2.49 -16.91
N ALA A 451 -29.82 2.15 -17.55
CA ALA A 451 -30.37 2.96 -18.65
C ALA A 451 -30.65 4.41 -18.21
N ARG A 452 -31.18 4.61 -16.99
CA ARG A 452 -31.46 5.96 -16.48
C ARG A 452 -30.19 6.78 -16.25
N PHE A 453 -29.14 6.17 -15.71
CA PHE A 453 -27.84 6.84 -15.55
C PHE A 453 -27.24 7.21 -16.92
N GLU A 454 -27.33 6.29 -17.90
CA GLU A 454 -26.82 6.51 -19.26
C GLU A 454 -27.58 7.64 -19.99
N GLU A 455 -28.89 7.77 -19.78
CA GLU A 455 -29.68 8.91 -20.29
C GLU A 455 -29.16 10.26 -19.79
N GLN A 456 -28.54 10.29 -18.60
CA GLN A 456 -27.89 11.47 -18.03
C GLN A 456 -26.40 11.58 -18.40
N GLY A 457 -25.88 10.69 -19.24
CA GLY A 457 -24.48 10.66 -19.66
C GLY A 457 -23.50 10.07 -18.65
N VAL A 458 -24.00 9.31 -17.66
CA VAL A 458 -23.19 8.69 -16.61
C VAL A 458 -23.24 7.17 -16.74
N SER A 459 -22.09 6.51 -16.75
CA SER A 459 -22.05 5.05 -16.78
C SER A 459 -22.28 4.47 -15.38
N LEU A 460 -23.20 3.51 -15.27
CA LEU A 460 -23.43 2.75 -14.05
C LEU A 460 -22.96 1.30 -14.23
N SER A 461 -21.98 0.87 -13.42
CA SER A 461 -21.45 -0.50 -13.48
C SER A 461 -21.59 -1.22 -12.13
N THR A 462 -22.08 -2.47 -12.20
CA THR A 462 -22.09 -3.43 -11.08
C THR A 462 -21.05 -4.53 -11.24
N GLU A 463 -20.37 -4.59 -12.38
CA GLU A 463 -19.30 -5.57 -12.57
C GLU A 463 -18.10 -5.09 -11.76
N THR A 464 -17.71 -5.88 -10.75
CA THR A 464 -16.38 -5.77 -10.16
C THR A 464 -15.37 -6.08 -11.26
N ASP A 465 -14.94 -5.05 -12.00
CA ASP A 465 -13.75 -5.17 -12.81
C ASP A 465 -12.58 -5.37 -11.85
N ALA A 466 -12.17 -6.63 -11.71
CA ALA A 466 -11.07 -7.02 -10.87
C ALA A 466 -9.78 -6.24 -11.23
N ARG A 467 -9.65 -5.77 -12.48
CA ARG A 467 -8.53 -4.92 -12.91
C ARG A 467 -8.63 -3.54 -12.32
N TYR A 468 -9.84 -2.99 -12.26
CA TYR A 468 -10.10 -1.70 -11.65
C TYR A 468 -9.81 -1.70 -10.14
N PHE A 469 -10.27 -2.73 -9.42
CA PHE A 469 -9.93 -2.84 -7.99
C PHE A 469 -8.43 -3.10 -7.77
N ALA A 470 -7.80 -3.87 -8.65
CA ALA A 470 -6.34 -4.02 -8.63
C ALA A 470 -5.65 -2.66 -8.88
N SER A 471 -6.18 -1.80 -9.75
CA SER A 471 -5.61 -0.48 -10.04
C SER A 471 -5.85 0.53 -8.91
N ILE A 472 -7.01 0.47 -8.23
CA ILE A 472 -7.30 1.19 -7.00
C ILE A 472 -6.29 0.80 -5.92
N ARG A 473 -6.18 -0.50 -5.62
CA ARG A 473 -5.21 -0.99 -4.63
C ARG A 473 -3.81 -0.58 -5.04
N ALA A 474 -3.54 -0.51 -6.34
CA ALA A 474 -2.27 -0.09 -6.90
C ALA A 474 -1.99 1.41 -6.87
N GLY A 475 -2.95 2.27 -6.49
CA GLY A 475 -2.79 3.73 -6.58
C GLY A 475 -2.53 4.22 -8.01
N ARG A 476 -3.05 3.52 -9.03
CA ARG A 476 -2.75 3.80 -10.46
C ARG A 476 -3.97 4.34 -11.20
N TYR A 477 -4.49 5.48 -10.74
CA TYR A 477 -5.64 6.11 -11.38
C TYR A 477 -5.30 6.90 -12.65
N SER A 478 -4.10 7.48 -12.74
CA SER A 478 -3.73 8.38 -13.84
C SER A 478 -3.66 7.73 -15.23
N ARG A 479 -3.74 6.39 -15.35
CA ARG A 479 -3.68 5.67 -16.64
C ARG A 479 -5.03 5.21 -17.20
N PHE A 480 -6.12 5.24 -16.44
CA PHE A 480 -7.41 4.70 -16.90
C PHE A 480 -8.28 5.67 -17.72
N ARG A 481 -7.91 6.95 -17.83
CA ARG A 481 -8.62 7.96 -18.66
C ARG A 481 -8.56 7.74 -20.19
N GLN A 482 -8.05 6.60 -20.68
CA GLN A 482 -7.90 6.31 -22.11
C GLN A 482 -8.82 5.18 -22.62
N PHE A 483 -9.71 4.67 -21.78
CA PHE A 483 -10.84 3.83 -22.17
C PHE A 483 -12.13 4.56 -21.81
#